data_AF-A0A7S4EIC6-F1
#
_entry.id   AF-A0A7S4EIC6-F1
#
_cell.length_a   1.000
_cell.length_b   1.000
_cell.length_c   1.000
_cell.angle_alpha   90.00
_cell.angle_beta   90.00
_cell.angle_gamma   90.00
#
_symmetry.space_group_name_H-M   'P 1'
#
loop_
_entity.id
_entity.type
_entity.pdbx_description
1 polymer ?
#
loop_
_entity_poly.entity_id
_entity_poly.type
_entity_poly.pdbx_seq_one_letter_code
_entity_poly.pdbx_strand_id
1 'polypeptide(L)'
;MTDFGPTDEHAGDSEDETTYNALRLPGAKRGDDGSRSSKVEVLTKQVSFSSTGREWATVSGEGLHVYSLDEDMLFDPISLTEAITPSAVEKKLEQKSYSMALRMALHLNEDALIKQVLEEIPYAAIATVVRTIGPEQLEKLMNSIGKVMETSPHVQYYLSWCLEMLKTHGVHMDKRRSTFMRAFRSVHKVVQTKHDELKTICNQNRYTLDFIESQASLTKTARDKEDEAKSKSNAIVS
;
A
#
# COMPACT_ATOMS: atom_id res chain seq x y z
N MET A 1 25.88 38.58 -21.30
CA MET A 1 25.09 39.10 -22.44
C MET A 1 24.83 37.93 -23.37
N THR A 2 23.74 37.21 -23.11
CA THR A 2 23.19 36.16 -23.98
C THR A 2 21.69 36.21 -23.73
N ASP A 3 21.08 37.10 -24.48
CA ASP A 3 19.65 37.29 -24.64
C ASP A 3 19.12 36.12 -25.47
N PHE A 4 18.34 35.24 -24.86
CA PHE A 4 17.57 34.21 -25.55
C PHE A 4 16.12 34.36 -25.06
N GLY A 5 15.45 35.37 -25.63
CA GLY A 5 13.99 35.44 -25.60
C GLY A 5 13.38 34.30 -26.43
N PRO A 6 12.15 33.85 -26.14
CA PRO A 6 11.53 32.74 -26.85
C PRO A 6 11.19 33.16 -28.28
N THR A 7 11.75 32.48 -29.27
CA THR A 7 11.36 32.57 -30.68
C THR A 7 10.03 31.84 -30.88
N ASP A 8 8.96 32.60 -31.15
CA ASP A 8 7.63 32.07 -31.49
C ASP A 8 7.62 31.64 -32.97
N GLU A 9 8.24 30.51 -33.26
CA GLU A 9 7.97 29.75 -34.49
C GLU A 9 6.93 28.71 -34.12
N HIS A 10 5.63 28.96 -34.30
CA HIS A 10 4.55 27.97 -34.55
C HIS A 10 3.27 28.76 -34.88
N ALA A 11 3.20 29.29 -36.10
CA ALA A 11 1.95 29.71 -36.72
C ALA A 11 1.41 28.53 -37.53
N GLY A 12 0.47 27.76 -36.96
CA GLY A 12 -0.21 26.68 -37.66
C GLY A 12 -1.16 25.89 -36.77
N ASP A 13 -2.46 25.98 -37.07
CA ASP A 13 -3.55 25.09 -36.68
C ASP A 13 -3.95 25.00 -35.20
N SER A 14 -4.83 25.91 -34.79
CA SER A 14 -5.94 25.57 -33.89
C SER A 14 -7.17 26.38 -34.29
N GLU A 15 -7.97 25.81 -35.21
CA GLU A 15 -9.24 26.36 -35.71
C GLU A 15 -10.41 26.13 -34.72
N ASP A 16 -10.27 26.55 -33.47
CA ASP A 16 -11.36 26.51 -32.48
C ASP A 16 -11.52 27.86 -31.75
N GLU A 17 -11.49 28.97 -32.52
CA GLU A 17 -11.97 30.26 -32.02
C GLU A 17 -13.41 30.52 -32.49
N THR A 18 -14.34 30.39 -31.55
CA THR A 18 -15.73 30.82 -31.68
C THR A 18 -15.81 32.23 -32.27
N THR A 19 -16.34 32.32 -33.49
CA THR A 19 -16.37 33.47 -34.41
C THR A 19 -17.31 34.60 -33.94
N TYR A 20 -17.36 34.93 -32.65
CA TYR A 20 -18.30 35.92 -32.12
C TYR A 20 -17.73 37.30 -31.83
N ASN A 21 -16.42 37.54 -31.99
CA ASN A 21 -15.82 38.84 -31.73
C ASN A 21 -14.80 39.25 -32.81
N ALA A 22 -15.27 39.58 -34.03
CA ALA A 22 -14.42 40.26 -35.00
C ALA A 22 -15.19 41.09 -36.05
N LEU A 23 -16.12 41.97 -35.62
CA LEU A 23 -16.46 43.11 -36.48
C LEU A 23 -15.28 44.10 -36.48
N ARG A 24 -14.31 43.87 -37.38
CA ARG A 24 -13.24 44.84 -37.63
C ARG A 24 -13.80 45.98 -38.48
N LEU A 25 -13.97 47.16 -37.87
CA LEU A 25 -14.42 48.35 -38.57
C LEU A 25 -13.35 48.80 -39.59
N PRO A 26 -13.72 49.08 -40.86
CA PRO A 26 -12.78 49.59 -41.86
C PRO A 26 -12.15 50.90 -41.38
N GLY A 27 -10.81 50.98 -41.36
CA GLY A 27 -10.06 52.18 -40.97
C GLY A 27 -9.55 52.21 -39.52
N ALA A 28 -9.94 51.27 -38.66
CA ALA A 28 -9.37 51.13 -37.33
C ALA A 28 -8.10 50.25 -37.38
N LYS A 29 -6.91 50.85 -37.13
CA LYS A 29 -5.64 50.09 -37.04
C LYS A 29 -5.49 49.29 -35.73
N ARG A 30 -6.32 49.55 -34.73
CA ARG A 30 -6.38 48.85 -33.44
C ARG A 30 -7.83 48.48 -33.14
N GLY A 31 -8.12 47.18 -33.08
CA GLY A 31 -9.37 46.66 -32.53
C GLY A 31 -9.37 46.76 -31.01
N ASP A 32 -10.52 46.48 -30.40
CA ASP A 32 -10.77 46.47 -28.96
C ASP A 32 -9.62 45.82 -28.15
N ASP A 33 -9.02 46.60 -27.23
CA ASP A 33 -7.91 46.21 -26.35
C ASP A 33 -8.36 45.23 -25.23
N GLY A 34 -9.65 44.86 -25.22
CA GLY A 34 -10.24 43.85 -24.34
C GLY A 34 -9.99 42.40 -24.75
N SER A 35 -9.44 42.13 -25.94
CA SER A 35 -9.13 40.77 -26.42
C SER A 35 -7.80 40.23 -25.87
N ARG A 36 -7.68 40.17 -24.54
CA ARG A 36 -6.54 39.50 -23.89
C ARG A 36 -6.73 37.98 -23.96
N SER A 37 -6.19 37.36 -25.00
CA SER A 37 -5.88 35.93 -24.98
C SER A 37 -4.60 35.73 -24.17
N SER A 38 -4.71 35.51 -22.86
CA SER A 38 -3.57 35.03 -22.08
C SER A 38 -3.43 33.53 -22.34
N LYS A 39 -2.41 33.11 -23.10
CA LYS A 39 -2.03 31.71 -23.17
C LYS A 39 -1.68 31.25 -21.75
N VAL A 40 -2.36 30.21 -21.26
CA VAL A 40 -2.05 29.64 -19.94
C VAL A 40 -0.73 28.89 -20.06
N GLU A 41 0.32 29.38 -19.40
CA GLU A 41 1.59 28.68 -19.34
C GLU A 41 1.50 27.52 -18.35
N VAL A 42 1.73 26.29 -18.81
CA VAL A 42 1.77 25.11 -17.95
C VAL A 42 3.12 25.06 -17.24
N LEU A 43 3.16 25.51 -15.99
CA LEU A 43 4.35 25.50 -15.14
C LEU A 43 4.21 24.50 -14.00
N THR A 44 5.27 23.73 -13.74
CA THR A 44 5.37 22.83 -12.58
C THR A 44 6.11 23.52 -11.43
N LYS A 45 5.46 23.64 -10.26
CA LYS A 45 6.02 24.32 -9.08
C LYS A 45 6.84 23.39 -8.18
N GLN A 46 6.39 22.16 -8.00
CA GLN A 46 7.03 21.20 -7.08
C GLN A 46 6.76 19.77 -7.51
N VAL A 47 7.74 18.90 -7.26
CA VAL A 47 7.63 17.44 -7.41
C VAL A 47 7.94 16.78 -6.05
N SER A 48 7.21 15.71 -5.71
CA SER A 48 7.44 14.91 -4.51
C SER A 48 7.29 13.43 -4.82
N PHE A 49 8.18 12.60 -4.26
CA PHE A 49 8.13 11.14 -4.41
C PHE A 49 7.51 10.50 -3.18
N SER A 50 6.68 9.47 -3.40
CA SER A 50 6.19 8.61 -2.32
C SER A 50 7.35 7.87 -1.67
N SER A 51 7.28 7.65 -0.36
CA SER A 51 8.32 6.94 0.40
C SER A 51 8.52 5.48 -0.05
N THR A 52 7.48 4.89 -0.65
CA THR A 52 7.50 3.57 -1.29
C THR A 52 8.08 3.59 -2.71
N GLY A 53 8.31 4.77 -3.29
CA GLY A 53 8.82 4.95 -4.65
C GLY A 53 7.93 4.34 -5.74
N ARG A 54 6.65 4.09 -5.46
CA ARG A 54 5.66 3.64 -6.48
C ARG A 54 4.98 4.81 -7.18
N GLU A 55 4.86 5.91 -6.48
CA GLU A 55 4.11 7.07 -6.93
C GLU A 55 4.95 8.32 -6.76
N TRP A 56 4.67 9.32 -7.59
CA TRP A 56 5.18 10.67 -7.42
C TRP A 56 4.07 11.64 -7.80
N ALA A 57 4.10 12.82 -7.20
CA ALA A 57 3.11 13.85 -7.44
C ALA A 57 3.80 15.13 -7.86
N THR A 58 3.13 15.90 -8.70
CA THR A 58 3.57 17.21 -9.15
C THR A 58 2.43 18.21 -9.08
N VAL A 59 2.74 19.45 -8.72
CA VAL A 59 1.80 20.56 -8.70
C VAL A 59 2.10 21.45 -9.91
N SER A 60 1.18 21.46 -10.87
CA SER A 60 1.23 22.28 -12.09
C SER A 60 0.25 23.46 -12.01
N GLY A 61 0.25 24.32 -13.04
CA GLY A 61 -0.79 25.36 -13.21
C GLY A 61 -2.20 24.81 -13.42
N GLU A 62 -2.33 23.55 -13.83
CA GLU A 62 -3.61 22.86 -14.04
C GLU A 62 -4.10 22.14 -12.78
N GLY A 63 -3.21 21.77 -11.86
CA GLY A 63 -3.58 21.14 -10.59
C GLY A 63 -2.51 20.21 -10.01
N LEU A 64 -2.96 19.27 -9.17
CA LEU A 64 -2.12 18.22 -8.60
C LEU A 64 -2.24 16.96 -9.45
N HIS A 65 -1.15 16.56 -10.09
CA HIS A 65 -1.07 15.30 -10.82
C HIS A 65 -0.37 14.26 -9.96
N VAL A 66 -1.01 13.12 -9.73
CA VAL A 66 -0.41 11.97 -9.05
C VAL A 66 -0.17 10.90 -10.09
N TYR A 67 1.10 10.57 -10.31
CA TYR A 67 1.54 9.52 -11.21
C TYR A 67 1.91 8.29 -10.39
N SER A 68 1.48 7.13 -10.86
CA SER A 68 1.85 5.83 -10.31
C SER A 68 2.52 5.00 -11.40
N LEU A 69 3.37 4.07 -10.99
CA LEU A 69 3.81 3.00 -11.86
C LEU A 69 2.67 1.98 -11.99
N ASP A 70 2.01 1.97 -13.15
CA ASP A 70 1.09 0.89 -13.52
C ASP A 70 1.91 -0.38 -13.74
N GLU A 71 1.66 -1.40 -12.91
CA GLU A 71 2.16 -2.76 -13.12
C GLU A 71 1.14 -3.57 -13.95
N ASP A 72 0.56 -2.96 -14.98
CA ASP A 72 -0.22 -3.70 -15.97
C ASP A 72 0.74 -4.63 -16.71
N MET A 73 0.61 -5.93 -16.42
CA MET A 73 1.32 -7.07 -16.99
C MET A 73 2.45 -6.70 -17.96
N LEU A 74 3.61 -6.31 -17.42
CA LEU A 74 4.86 -6.39 -18.16
C LEU A 74 5.15 -7.89 -18.35
N PHE A 75 4.58 -8.45 -19.41
CA PHE A 75 4.84 -9.79 -19.87
C PHE A 75 6.32 -9.85 -20.24
N ASP A 76 7.11 -10.62 -19.49
CA ASP A 76 8.50 -10.91 -19.83
C ASP A 76 8.55 -12.21 -20.66
N PRO A 77 8.62 -12.11 -22.00
CA PRO A 77 8.60 -13.28 -22.88
C PRO A 77 9.88 -14.12 -22.78
N ILE A 78 10.97 -13.60 -22.18
CA ILE A 78 12.27 -14.26 -22.17
C ILE A 78 12.36 -15.27 -21.02
N SER A 79 11.61 -15.04 -19.95
CA SER A 79 11.63 -15.86 -18.74
C SER A 79 10.54 -16.94 -18.72
N LEU A 80 9.45 -16.81 -19.50
CA LEU A 80 8.36 -17.79 -19.52
C LEU A 80 8.69 -19.00 -20.40
N THR A 81 8.87 -20.17 -19.78
CA THR A 81 8.85 -21.45 -20.51
C THR A 81 7.41 -21.81 -20.85
N GLU A 82 7.15 -22.46 -21.99
CA GLU A 82 5.80 -22.90 -22.45
C GLU A 82 5.01 -23.71 -21.39
N ALA A 83 5.72 -24.29 -20.41
CA ALA A 83 5.13 -25.05 -19.31
C ALA A 83 4.59 -24.22 -18.12
N ILE A 84 4.85 -22.90 -18.07
CA ILE A 84 4.46 -22.05 -16.93
C ILE A 84 3.13 -21.37 -17.26
N THR A 85 2.03 -21.97 -16.81
CA THR A 85 0.66 -21.45 -16.96
C THR A 85 -0.09 -21.47 -15.63
N PRO A 86 -1.13 -20.63 -15.44
CA PRO A 86 -1.95 -20.66 -14.22
C PRO A 86 -2.50 -22.05 -13.90
N SER A 87 -2.98 -22.80 -14.91
CA SER A 87 -3.45 -24.18 -14.73
C SER A 87 -2.34 -25.14 -14.27
N ALA A 88 -1.10 -24.92 -14.70
CA ALA A 88 0.03 -25.71 -14.21
C ALA A 88 0.36 -25.40 -12.74
N VAL A 89 0.18 -24.15 -12.30
CA VAL A 89 0.31 -23.76 -10.88
C VAL A 89 -0.73 -24.46 -10.01
N GLU A 90 -2.00 -24.47 -10.43
CA GLU A 90 -3.08 -25.17 -9.72
C GLU A 90 -2.80 -26.66 -9.57
N LYS A 91 -2.36 -27.34 -10.65
CA LYS A 91 -1.94 -28.75 -10.58
C LYS A 91 -0.79 -28.98 -9.60
N LYS A 92 0.14 -28.03 -9.46
CA LYS A 92 1.24 -28.13 -8.48
C LYS A 92 0.77 -27.90 -7.05
N LEU A 93 -0.25 -27.07 -6.83
CA LEU A 93 -0.92 -26.93 -5.53
C LEU A 93 -1.63 -28.22 -5.13
N GLU A 94 -2.37 -28.84 -6.06
CA GLU A 94 -3.02 -30.14 -5.83
C GLU A 94 -2.02 -31.25 -5.46
N GLN A 95 -0.85 -31.24 -6.11
CA GLN A 95 0.27 -32.15 -5.82
C GLN A 95 1.01 -31.81 -4.50
N LYS A 96 0.58 -30.77 -3.76
CA LYS A 96 1.24 -30.24 -2.55
C LYS A 96 2.70 -29.83 -2.78
N SER A 97 3.05 -29.50 -4.02
CA SER A 97 4.37 -29.01 -4.40
C SER A 97 4.43 -27.49 -4.24
N TYR A 98 4.29 -27.03 -3.00
CA TYR A 98 4.13 -25.61 -2.64
C TYR A 98 5.28 -24.72 -3.13
N SER A 99 6.52 -25.18 -2.96
CA SER A 99 7.71 -24.45 -3.43
C SER A 99 7.67 -24.20 -4.94
N MET A 100 7.32 -25.22 -5.72
CA MET A 100 7.28 -25.10 -7.17
C MET A 100 6.12 -24.21 -7.61
N ALA A 101 4.94 -24.40 -7.01
CA ALA A 101 3.77 -23.58 -7.28
C ALA A 101 4.04 -22.08 -7.03
N LEU A 102 4.67 -21.74 -5.90
CA LEU A 102 5.00 -20.36 -5.56
C LEU A 102 6.04 -19.77 -6.52
N ARG A 103 7.10 -20.51 -6.87
CA ARG A 103 8.09 -20.02 -7.85
C ARG A 103 7.44 -19.77 -9.21
N MET A 104 6.55 -20.66 -9.66
CA MET A 104 5.83 -20.50 -10.93
C MET A 104 4.89 -19.29 -10.91
N ALA A 105 4.14 -19.10 -9.82
CA ALA A 105 3.25 -17.95 -9.65
C ALA A 105 4.02 -16.62 -9.59
N LEU A 106 5.15 -16.60 -8.86
CA LEU A 106 6.05 -15.46 -8.85
C LEU A 106 6.64 -15.20 -10.23
N HIS A 107 6.82 -16.22 -11.06
CA HIS A 107 7.30 -16.04 -12.44
C HIS A 107 6.24 -15.37 -13.32
N LEU A 108 5.00 -15.84 -13.24
CA LEU A 108 3.84 -15.29 -13.97
C LEU A 108 3.53 -13.83 -13.60
N ASN A 109 3.90 -13.39 -12.40
CA ASN A 109 3.66 -12.03 -11.91
C ASN A 109 2.17 -11.64 -11.78
N GLU A 110 1.27 -12.61 -11.66
CA GLU A 110 -0.15 -12.33 -11.50
C GLU A 110 -0.47 -12.18 -10.01
N ASP A 111 -0.78 -10.96 -9.56
CA ASP A 111 -1.03 -10.69 -8.13
C ASP A 111 -2.15 -11.57 -7.55
N ALA A 112 -3.21 -11.84 -8.34
CA ALA A 112 -4.31 -12.71 -7.93
C ALA A 112 -3.86 -14.18 -7.74
N LEU A 113 -3.06 -14.71 -8.67
CA LEU A 113 -2.54 -16.07 -8.60
C LEU A 113 -1.52 -16.22 -7.46
N ILE A 114 -0.66 -15.23 -7.28
CA ILE A 114 0.31 -15.20 -6.17
C ILE A 114 -0.44 -15.21 -4.84
N LYS A 115 -1.51 -14.41 -4.70
CA LYS A 115 -2.36 -14.41 -3.51
C LYS A 115 -2.97 -15.78 -3.25
N GLN A 116 -3.60 -16.39 -4.26
CA GLN A 116 -4.20 -17.72 -4.15
C GLN A 116 -3.19 -18.76 -3.69
N VAL A 117 -2.01 -18.79 -4.33
CA VAL A 117 -0.93 -19.72 -3.96
C VAL A 117 -0.43 -19.47 -2.55
N LEU A 118 -0.27 -18.22 -2.14
CA LEU A 118 0.14 -17.89 -0.78
C LEU A 118 -0.88 -18.34 0.26
N GLU A 119 -2.17 -18.19 0.01
CA GLU A 119 -3.24 -18.56 0.96
C GLU A 119 -3.45 -20.10 1.02
N GLU A 120 -3.16 -20.83 -0.05
CA GLU A 120 -3.22 -22.31 -0.09
C GLU A 120 -2.04 -22.99 0.64
N ILE A 121 -0.94 -22.29 0.87
CA ILE A 121 0.22 -22.85 1.57
C ILE A 121 -0.10 -22.97 3.07
N PRO A 122 0.03 -24.16 3.68
CA PRO A 122 -0.22 -24.31 5.10
C PRO A 122 0.88 -23.64 5.94
N TYR A 123 0.50 -23.13 7.11
CA TYR A 123 1.40 -22.43 8.04
C TYR A 123 2.70 -23.20 8.33
N ALA A 124 2.60 -24.52 8.55
CA ALA A 124 3.76 -25.36 8.85
C ALA A 124 4.76 -25.49 7.68
N ALA A 125 4.32 -25.27 6.44
CA ALA A 125 5.16 -25.40 5.26
C ALA A 125 5.93 -24.11 4.92
N ILE A 126 5.56 -22.96 5.49
CA ILE A 126 6.14 -21.64 5.18
C ILE A 126 7.67 -21.69 5.27
N ALA A 127 8.23 -22.15 6.38
CA ALA A 127 9.68 -22.18 6.59
C ALA A 127 10.41 -23.06 5.56
N THR A 128 9.80 -24.16 5.14
CA THR A 128 10.36 -25.04 4.10
C THR A 128 10.29 -24.36 2.74
N VAL A 129 9.17 -23.74 2.40
CA VAL A 129 8.99 -23.03 1.13
C VAL A 129 9.99 -21.87 1.02
N VAL A 130 10.08 -21.00 2.05
CA VAL A 130 10.99 -19.84 2.07
C VAL A 130 12.45 -20.25 1.84
N ARG A 131 12.92 -21.35 2.44
CA ARG A 131 14.29 -21.85 2.23
C ARG A 131 14.58 -22.24 0.79
N THR A 132 13.55 -22.66 0.06
CA THR A 132 13.71 -23.04 -1.35
C THR A 132 13.73 -21.83 -2.28
N ILE A 133 13.32 -20.64 -1.86
CA ILE A 133 13.21 -19.49 -2.76
C ILE A 133 14.60 -18.90 -3.05
N GLY A 134 14.86 -18.69 -4.34
CA GLY A 134 16.11 -18.09 -4.81
C GLY A 134 16.12 -16.56 -4.64
N PRO A 135 17.31 -15.94 -4.65
CA PRO A 135 17.48 -14.53 -4.33
C PRO A 135 16.77 -13.58 -5.30
N GLU A 136 16.65 -13.96 -6.57
CA GLU A 136 16.00 -13.17 -7.64
C GLU A 136 14.51 -12.95 -7.38
N GLN A 137 13.86 -13.89 -6.69
CA GLN A 137 12.42 -13.85 -6.44
C GLN A 137 12.05 -13.23 -5.09
N LEU A 138 13.03 -12.98 -4.22
CA LEU A 138 12.79 -12.48 -2.86
C LEU A 138 12.17 -11.08 -2.84
N GLU A 139 12.66 -10.18 -3.69
CA GLU A 139 12.16 -8.80 -3.75
C GLU A 139 10.70 -8.79 -4.21
N LYS A 140 10.41 -9.57 -5.25
CA LYS A 140 9.07 -9.73 -5.82
C LYS A 140 8.10 -10.30 -4.79
N LEU A 141 8.50 -11.38 -4.11
CA LEU A 141 7.69 -11.99 -3.06
C LEU A 141 7.38 -11.03 -1.92
N MET A 142 8.37 -10.27 -1.44
CA MET A 142 8.13 -9.28 -0.38
C MET A 142 7.15 -8.19 -0.81
N ASN A 143 7.30 -7.67 -2.04
CA ASN A 143 6.40 -6.66 -2.56
C ASN A 143 4.96 -7.22 -2.68
N SER A 144 4.80 -8.43 -3.19
CA SER A 144 3.49 -9.10 -3.27
C SER A 144 2.89 -9.33 -1.87
N ILE A 145 3.69 -9.76 -0.89
CA ILE A 145 3.23 -9.91 0.51
C ILE A 145 2.76 -8.56 1.06
N GLY A 146 3.52 -7.49 0.83
CA GLY A 146 3.15 -6.13 1.25
C GLY A 146 1.79 -5.71 0.70
N LYS A 147 1.57 -5.88 -0.61
CA LYS A 147 0.29 -5.59 -1.26
C LYS A 147 -0.86 -6.44 -0.73
N VAL A 148 -0.68 -7.75 -0.64
CA VAL A 148 -1.75 -8.67 -0.23
C VAL A 148 -2.13 -8.44 1.24
N MET A 149 -1.16 -8.17 2.10
CA MET A 149 -1.39 -7.91 3.53
C MET A 149 -2.19 -6.62 3.80
N GLU A 150 -2.20 -5.66 2.87
CA GLU A 150 -3.00 -4.43 3.00
C GLU A 150 -4.50 -4.74 3.00
N THR A 151 -4.93 -5.65 2.12
CA THR A 151 -6.34 -6.03 1.92
C THR A 151 -6.75 -7.28 2.66
N SER A 152 -5.83 -8.19 2.98
CA SER A 152 -6.14 -9.48 3.57
C SER A 152 -6.40 -9.39 5.09
N PRO A 153 -7.36 -10.17 5.62
CA PRO A 153 -7.59 -10.27 7.07
C PRO A 153 -6.52 -11.12 7.79
N HIS A 154 -5.68 -11.88 7.07
CA HIS A 154 -4.76 -12.86 7.66
C HIS A 154 -3.43 -12.26 8.14
N VAL A 155 -3.47 -11.25 9.03
CA VAL A 155 -2.28 -10.49 9.46
C VAL A 155 -1.17 -11.38 10.03
N GLN A 156 -1.49 -12.29 10.96
CA GLN A 156 -0.52 -13.19 11.60
C GLN A 156 0.17 -14.12 10.58
N TYR A 157 -0.56 -14.52 9.53
CA TYR A 157 -0.07 -15.41 8.49
C TYR A 157 1.03 -14.71 7.69
N TYR A 158 0.78 -13.50 7.17
CA TYR A 158 1.79 -12.73 6.44
C TYR A 158 2.95 -12.25 7.32
N LEU A 159 2.70 -11.92 8.59
CA LEU A 159 3.78 -11.61 9.53
C LEU A 159 4.73 -12.80 9.71
N SER A 160 4.20 -14.02 9.73
CA SER A 160 5.01 -15.23 9.82
C SER A 160 5.83 -15.45 8.55
N TRP A 161 5.28 -15.18 7.36
CA TRP A 161 6.05 -15.14 6.12
C TRP A 161 7.21 -14.13 6.18
N CYS A 162 6.93 -12.88 6.56
CA CYS A 162 7.94 -11.84 6.69
C CYS A 162 9.04 -12.24 7.67
N LEU A 163 8.67 -12.82 8.81
CA LEU A 163 9.62 -13.29 9.83
C LEU A 163 10.51 -14.42 9.30
N GLU A 164 9.94 -15.44 8.65
CA GLU A 164 10.72 -16.55 8.12
C GLU A 164 11.62 -16.14 6.94
N MET A 165 11.18 -15.20 6.10
CA MET A 165 12.02 -14.59 5.07
C MET A 165 13.21 -13.85 5.66
N LEU A 166 12.97 -13.02 6.69
CA LEU A 166 14.03 -12.28 7.37
C LEU A 166 15.02 -13.20 8.09
N LYS A 167 14.54 -14.26 8.76
CA LYS A 167 15.40 -15.24 9.42
C LYS A 167 16.28 -16.00 8.43
N THR A 168 15.73 -16.41 7.30
CA THR A 168 16.43 -17.27 6.33
C THR A 168 17.35 -16.47 5.42
N HIS A 169 16.88 -15.33 4.91
CA HIS A 169 17.56 -14.54 3.86
C HIS A 169 18.08 -13.19 4.35
N GLY A 170 17.95 -12.85 5.64
CA GLY A 170 18.30 -11.54 6.19
C GLY A 170 19.72 -11.09 5.89
N VAL A 171 20.72 -11.98 6.03
CA VAL A 171 22.13 -11.67 5.70
C VAL A 171 22.31 -11.34 4.23
N HIS A 172 21.58 -12.02 3.35
CA HIS A 172 21.62 -11.76 1.91
C HIS A 172 20.97 -10.42 1.58
N MET A 173 19.86 -10.09 2.25
CA MET A 173 19.13 -8.85 2.03
C MET A 173 19.90 -7.64 2.55
N ASP A 174 20.58 -7.77 3.69
CA ASP A 174 21.39 -6.70 4.28
C ASP A 174 22.58 -6.31 3.38
N LYS A 175 23.26 -7.30 2.78
CA LYS A 175 24.33 -7.06 1.79
C LYS A 175 23.87 -6.29 0.54
N ARG A 176 22.60 -6.41 0.15
CA ARG A 176 21.98 -5.71 -1.00
C ARG A 176 20.86 -4.78 -0.54
N ARG A 177 21.11 -4.05 0.54
CA ARG A 177 20.10 -3.21 1.19
C ARG A 177 19.37 -2.30 0.20
N SER A 178 20.09 -1.60 -0.68
CA SER A 178 19.51 -0.64 -1.64
C SER A 178 18.41 -1.24 -2.52
N THR A 179 18.61 -2.47 -3.00
CA THR A 179 17.64 -3.19 -3.84
C THR A 179 16.37 -3.53 -3.05
N PHE A 180 16.52 -4.05 -1.83
CA PHE A 180 15.36 -4.47 -1.02
C PHE A 180 14.70 -3.31 -0.24
N MET A 181 15.31 -2.13 -0.15
CA MET A 181 14.79 -1.00 0.64
C MET A 181 13.33 -0.65 0.28
N ARG A 182 12.99 -0.73 -1.01
CA ARG A 182 11.63 -0.43 -1.48
C ARG A 182 10.62 -1.42 -0.93
N ALA A 183 10.91 -2.71 -1.07
CA ALA A 183 10.08 -3.80 -0.55
C ALA A 183 9.97 -3.74 0.98
N PHE A 184 11.07 -3.44 1.67
CA PHE A 184 11.06 -3.22 3.12
C PHE A 184 10.14 -2.08 3.55
N ARG A 185 10.21 -0.93 2.89
CA ARG A 185 9.34 0.21 3.21
C ARG A 185 7.87 -0.12 2.96
N SER A 186 7.56 -0.82 1.87
CA SER A 186 6.20 -1.26 1.55
C SER A 186 5.64 -2.17 2.65
N VAL A 187 6.36 -3.24 3.01
CA VAL A 187 5.94 -4.17 4.07
C VAL A 187 5.86 -3.44 5.42
N HIS A 188 6.87 -2.62 5.77
CA HIS A 188 6.89 -1.88 7.03
C HIS A 188 5.70 -0.93 7.16
N LYS A 189 5.36 -0.19 6.10
CA LYS A 189 4.18 0.70 6.08
C LYS A 189 2.92 -0.09 6.47
N VAL A 190 2.66 -1.22 5.81
CA VAL A 190 1.46 -2.01 6.05
C VAL A 190 1.45 -2.65 7.44
N VAL A 191 2.59 -3.20 7.90
CA VAL A 191 2.71 -3.75 9.27
C VAL A 191 2.44 -2.67 10.31
N GLN A 192 3.02 -1.48 10.14
CA GLN A 192 2.85 -0.37 11.08
C GLN A 192 1.39 0.08 11.13
N THR A 193 0.74 0.25 9.98
CA THR A 193 -0.69 0.60 9.90
C THR A 193 -1.56 -0.41 10.64
N LYS A 194 -1.42 -1.72 10.34
CA LYS A 194 -2.18 -2.77 11.02
C LYS A 194 -1.88 -2.83 12.52
N HIS A 195 -0.62 -2.64 12.91
CA HIS A 195 -0.23 -2.58 14.31
C HIS A 195 -0.92 -1.43 15.06
N ASP A 196 -0.93 -0.22 14.49
CA ASP A 196 -1.50 0.95 15.15
C ASP A 196 -3.03 0.87 15.26
N GLU A 197 -3.69 0.32 14.24
CA GLU A 197 -5.13 -0.02 14.27
C GLU A 197 -5.46 -1.00 15.40
N LEU A 198 -4.78 -2.16 15.43
CA LEU A 198 -5.01 -3.20 16.43
C LEU A 198 -4.65 -2.72 17.84
N LYS A 199 -3.53 -2.01 18.00
CA LYS A 199 -3.08 -1.47 19.28
C LYS A 199 -4.12 -0.53 19.89
N THR A 200 -4.73 0.32 19.07
CA THR A 200 -5.75 1.27 19.54
C THR A 200 -6.95 0.52 20.12
N ILE A 201 -7.48 -0.46 19.37
CA ILE A 201 -8.63 -1.27 19.79
C ILE A 201 -8.29 -2.10 21.04
N CYS A 202 -7.15 -2.79 21.04
CA CYS A 202 -6.72 -3.61 22.17
C CYS A 202 -6.52 -2.80 23.45
N ASN A 203 -5.93 -1.60 23.35
CA ASN A 203 -5.73 -0.75 24.52
C ASN A 203 -7.06 -0.21 25.06
N GLN A 204 -7.98 0.21 24.18
CA GLN A 204 -9.32 0.64 24.59
C GLN A 204 -10.04 -0.49 25.33
N ASN A 205 -10.09 -1.68 24.72
CA ASN A 205 -10.71 -2.85 25.33
C ASN A 205 -10.08 -3.19 26.68
N ARG A 206 -8.74 -3.21 26.76
CA ARG A 206 -8.02 -3.48 28.01
C ARG A 206 -8.40 -2.48 29.10
N TYR A 207 -8.28 -1.19 28.85
CA TYR A 207 -8.57 -0.18 29.86
C TYR A 207 -10.05 -0.14 30.26
N THR A 208 -10.97 -0.40 29.34
CA THR A 208 -12.39 -0.53 29.66
C THR A 208 -12.66 -1.74 30.55
N LEU A 209 -12.04 -2.89 30.25
CA LEU A 209 -12.18 -4.09 31.08
C LEU A 209 -11.56 -3.89 32.47
N ASP A 210 -10.35 -3.33 32.56
CA ASP A 210 -9.69 -3.00 33.83
C ASP A 210 -10.55 -2.05 34.67
N PHE A 211 -11.17 -1.05 34.03
CA PHE A 211 -12.08 -0.13 34.70
C PHE A 211 -13.32 -0.85 35.24
N ILE A 212 -14.00 -1.66 34.42
CA ILE A 212 -15.19 -2.42 34.83
C ILE A 212 -14.84 -3.38 35.98
N GLU A 213 -13.69 -4.05 35.90
CA GLU A 213 -13.20 -4.93 36.96
C GLU A 213 -12.98 -4.16 38.27
N SER A 214 -12.35 -2.98 38.21
CA SER A 214 -12.17 -2.12 39.37
C SER A 214 -13.50 -1.69 40.00
N GLN A 215 -14.48 -1.27 39.19
CA GLN A 215 -15.81 -0.89 39.67
C GLN A 215 -16.58 -2.08 40.27
N ALA A 216 -16.48 -3.26 39.67
CA ALA A 216 -17.11 -4.47 40.18
C ALA A 216 -16.52 -4.88 41.55
N SER A 217 -15.19 -4.79 41.71
CA SER A 217 -14.51 -5.08 42.98
C SER A 217 -14.91 -4.12 44.11
N LEU A 218 -15.04 -2.82 43.80
CA LEU A 218 -15.47 -1.80 44.75
C LEU A 218 -16.93 -2.01 45.18
N THR A 219 -17.81 -2.30 44.22
CA THR A 219 -19.23 -2.55 44.49
C THR A 219 -19.44 -3.83 45.30
N LYS A 220 -18.66 -4.89 45.01
CA LYS A 220 -18.66 -6.12 45.81
C LYS A 220 -18.21 -5.83 47.25
N THR A 221 -17.10 -5.11 47.42
CA THR A 221 -16.59 -4.72 48.74
C THR A 221 -17.59 -3.86 49.52
N ALA A 222 -18.33 -2.97 48.84
CA ALA A 222 -19.38 -2.16 49.46
C ALA A 222 -20.58 -3.02 49.91
N ARG A 223 -21.04 -3.96 49.07
CA ARG A 223 -22.10 -4.91 49.42
C ARG A 223 -21.71 -5.80 50.60
N ASP A 224 -20.50 -6.36 50.57
CA ASP A 224 -19.99 -7.22 51.64
C ASP A 224 -19.98 -6.47 52.99
N LYS A 225 -19.63 -5.18 52.99
CA LYS A 225 -19.67 -4.32 54.20
C LYS A 225 -21.09 -4.01 54.67
N GLU A 226 -22.04 -3.79 53.76
CA GLU A 226 -23.45 -3.55 54.11
C GLU A 226 -24.10 -4.79 54.72
N ASP A 227 -23.80 -5.98 54.18
CA ASP A 227 -24.31 -7.25 54.70
C ASP A 227 -23.73 -7.57 56.09
N GLU A 228 -22.44 -7.27 56.31
CA GLU A 228 -21.80 -7.42 57.62
C GLU A 228 -22.41 -6.46 58.68
N ALA A 229 -22.73 -5.22 58.28
CA ALA A 229 -23.38 -4.24 59.16
C ALA A 229 -24.80 -4.66 59.55
N LYS A 230 -25.59 -5.18 58.60
CA LYS A 230 -26.95 -5.71 58.87
C LYS A 230 -26.92 -6.92 59.79
N SER A 231 -25.95 -7.82 59.61
CA SER A 231 -25.79 -8.98 60.50
C SER A 231 -25.47 -8.59 61.94
N LYS A 232 -24.63 -7.57 62.15
CA LYS A 232 -24.29 -7.06 63.49
C LYS A 232 -25.47 -6.34 64.15
N SER A 233 -26.27 -5.60 63.40
CA SER A 233 -27.47 -4.93 63.91
C SER A 233 -28.53 -5.93 64.39
N ASN A 234 -28.79 -6.98 63.60
CA ASN A 234 -29.75 -8.02 63.99
C ASN A 234 -29.30 -8.85 65.21
N ALA A 235 -28.01 -8.98 65.46
CA ALA A 235 -27.47 -9.68 66.64
C ALA A 235 -27.57 -8.88 67.94
N ILE A 236 -27.83 -7.56 67.88
CA ILE A 236 -27.94 -6.68 69.06
C ILE A 236 -29.40 -6.58 69.56
N VAL A 237 -30.38 -6.95 68.72
CA VAL A 237 -31.82 -6.84 69.01
C VAL A 237 -32.44 -8.15 69.53
N SER A 238 -31.67 -9.25 69.57
CA SER A 238 -32.03 -10.56 70.14
C SER A 238 -31.38 -10.80 71.49
#